data_AF-A0A7W1AD57-F1
#
_entry.id   AF-A0A7W1AD57-F1
#
_cell.length_a   1.000
_cell.length_b   1.000
_cell.length_c   1.000
_cell.angle_alpha   90.00
_cell.angle_beta   90.00
_cell.angle_gamma   90.00
#
_symmetry.space_group_name_H-M   'P 1'
#
loop_
_entity.id
_entity.type
_entity.pdbx_description
1 polymer ?
#
loop_
_entity_poly.entity_id
_entity_poly.type
_entity_poly.pdbx_seq_one_letter_code
_entity_poly.pdbx_strand_id
1 'polypeptide(L)'
;VEGGRKNGPDGMWPDFVVTDTVGFIRKLPTQLVHSFASTLEVARDADVTVVCADASSEELEEEIQTVTHTLSEAVENGVGPGSIIMCINKMDLVSAERAAELRRDHPQAVMISAIEDTGALVEEIYHTIASRRERMRVFIPHADYAAASRLYGLAEIHAQENTDSGLWMDVSLPRSASGKYSPYRV
;
A
#
# COMPACT_ATOMS: atom_id res chain seq x y z
N VAL A 1 -7.65 -11.17 -1.84
CA VAL A 1 -6.83 -11.85 -2.88
C VAL A 1 -5.37 -11.76 -2.48
N GLU A 2 -4.59 -12.83 -2.56
CA GLU A 2 -3.15 -12.81 -2.23
C GLU A 2 -2.35 -12.38 -3.47
N GLY A 3 -1.51 -11.35 -3.33
CA GLY A 3 -0.49 -11.00 -4.32
C GLY A 3 0.69 -11.95 -4.17
N GLY A 4 0.96 -12.77 -5.19
CA GLY A 4 2.02 -13.77 -5.14
C GLY A 4 3.43 -13.21 -5.37
N ARG A 5 4.42 -13.88 -4.75
CA ARG A 5 5.87 -13.64 -4.91
C ARG A 5 6.27 -13.30 -6.34
N LYS A 6 6.93 -12.14 -6.50
CA LYS A 6 7.64 -11.75 -7.72
C LYS A 6 9.09 -11.40 -7.41
N ASN A 7 9.98 -11.66 -8.36
CA ASN A 7 11.35 -11.17 -8.34
C ASN A 7 11.35 -9.68 -8.71
N GLY A 8 11.74 -8.83 -7.77
CA GLY A 8 11.97 -7.41 -8.00
C GLY A 8 13.46 -7.09 -8.22
N PRO A 9 13.79 -5.85 -8.61
CA PRO A 9 15.17 -5.43 -8.91
C PRO A 9 16.15 -5.57 -7.73
N ASP A 10 15.67 -5.51 -6.48
CA ASP A 10 16.51 -5.58 -5.26
C ASP A 10 16.25 -6.84 -4.41
N GLY A 11 15.52 -7.85 -4.92
CA GLY A 11 15.21 -9.08 -4.19
C GLY A 11 13.75 -9.51 -4.32
N MET A 12 13.29 -10.34 -3.39
CA MET A 12 11.93 -10.89 -3.42
C MET A 12 10.94 -9.90 -2.83
N TRP A 13 9.92 -9.52 -3.59
CA TRP A 13 8.88 -8.63 -3.08
C TRP A 13 8.02 -9.34 -2.01
N PRO A 14 7.58 -8.64 -0.96
CA PRO A 14 6.79 -9.23 0.12
C PRO A 14 5.38 -9.59 -0.35
N ASP A 15 4.86 -10.75 0.08
CA ASP A 15 3.47 -11.12 -0.16
C ASP A 15 2.52 -10.07 0.49
N PHE A 16 1.40 -9.77 -0.16
CA PHE A 16 0.38 -8.85 0.37
C PHE A 16 -1.03 -9.40 0.21
N VAL A 17 -1.95 -8.92 1.06
CA VAL A 17 -3.37 -9.26 1.01
C VAL A 17 -4.15 -8.06 0.50
N VAL A 18 -4.99 -8.29 -0.50
CA VAL A 18 -5.96 -7.32 -1.01
C VAL A 18 -7.31 -7.59 -0.38
N THR A 19 -7.87 -6.57 0.23
CA THR A 19 -9.27 -6.55 0.68
C THR A 19 -10.07 -5.67 -0.26
N ASP A 20 -11.12 -6.25 -0.85
CA ASP A 20 -12.07 -5.50 -1.67
C ASP A 20 -13.05 -4.77 -0.75
N THR A 21 -13.15 -3.46 -0.91
CA THR A 21 -14.04 -2.60 -0.12
C THR A 21 -15.26 -2.24 -0.95
N VAL A 22 -16.39 -2.00 -0.27
CA VAL A 22 -17.55 -1.40 -0.93
C VAL A 22 -17.17 -0.05 -1.56
N GLY A 23 -17.54 0.15 -2.83
CA GLY A 23 -17.27 1.40 -3.53
C GLY A 23 -18.00 2.59 -2.91
N PHE A 24 -17.50 3.80 -3.16
CA PHE A 24 -18.18 5.03 -2.74
C PHE A 24 -19.51 5.17 -3.50
N ILE A 25 -20.61 5.22 -2.75
CA ILE A 25 -21.95 5.45 -3.31
C ILE A 25 -22.28 6.93 -3.14
N ARG A 26 -22.60 7.61 -4.25
CA ARG A 26 -23.11 9.00 -4.21
C ARG A 26 -24.35 9.08 -3.34
N LYS A 27 -24.42 10.11 -2.48
CA LYS A 27 -25.58 10.40 -1.62
C LYS A 27 -25.99 9.21 -0.75
N LEU A 28 -25.04 8.64 -0.02
CA LEU A 28 -25.38 7.69 1.05
C LEU A 28 -26.33 8.39 2.04
N PRO A 29 -27.52 7.81 2.32
CA PRO A 29 -28.35 8.25 3.43
C PRO A 29 -27.48 8.32 4.69
N THR A 30 -27.59 9.38 5.49
CA THR A 30 -26.79 9.58 6.71
C THR A 30 -26.85 8.37 7.66
N GLN A 31 -27.94 7.60 7.63
CA GLN A 31 -28.10 6.35 8.39
C GLN A 31 -27.18 5.20 7.95
N LEU A 32 -26.74 5.16 6.69
CA LEU A 32 -25.85 4.15 6.14
C LEU A 32 -24.37 4.56 6.20
N VAL A 33 -24.07 5.83 6.51
CA VAL A 33 -22.70 6.33 6.70
C VAL A 33 -21.99 5.58 7.82
N HIS A 34 -22.69 5.25 8.92
CA HIS A 34 -22.11 4.45 10.01
C HIS A 34 -21.79 3.01 9.62
N SER A 35 -22.59 2.40 8.74
CA SER A 35 -22.32 1.05 8.21
C SER A 35 -21.20 1.03 7.17
N PHE A 36 -20.91 2.17 6.54
CA PHE A 36 -19.76 2.38 5.66
C PHE A 36 -18.49 2.76 6.45
N ALA A 37 -18.65 3.39 7.61
CA ALA A 37 -17.52 3.72 8.47
C ALA A 37 -16.74 2.46 8.90
N SER A 38 -17.42 1.34 9.13
CA SER A 38 -16.76 0.06 9.47
C SER A 38 -16.02 -0.60 8.29
N THR A 39 -16.42 -0.34 7.04
CA THR A 39 -15.63 -0.75 5.86
C THR A 39 -14.48 0.22 5.57
N LEU A 40 -14.63 1.50 5.91
CA LEU A 40 -13.55 2.49 5.93
C LEU A 40 -12.53 2.23 7.06
N GLU A 41 -12.93 1.61 8.18
CA GLU A 41 -12.00 1.13 9.21
C GLU A 41 -11.00 0.09 8.66
N VAL A 42 -11.39 -0.71 7.66
CA VAL A 42 -10.43 -1.61 7.01
C VAL A 42 -9.38 -0.84 6.21
N ALA A 43 -9.76 0.30 5.61
CA ALA A 43 -8.82 1.20 4.94
C ALA A 43 -7.88 1.91 5.94
N ARG A 44 -8.30 2.10 7.19
CA ARG A 44 -7.44 2.66 8.26
C ARG A 44 -6.23 1.79 8.55
N ASP A 45 -6.42 0.48 8.63
CA ASP A 45 -5.38 -0.45 9.04
C ASP A 45 -4.52 -0.93 7.85
N ALA A 46 -4.81 -0.46 6.63
CA ALA A 46 -4.07 -0.82 5.42
C ALA A 46 -2.75 -0.05 5.29
N ASP A 47 -1.67 -0.76 4.94
CA ASP A 47 -0.37 -0.14 4.62
C ASP A 47 -0.44 0.76 3.38
N VAL A 48 -1.29 0.37 2.42
CA VAL A 48 -1.54 1.02 1.14
C VAL A 48 -3.04 1.03 0.86
N THR A 49 -3.57 2.18 0.46
CA THR A 49 -4.95 2.33 0.02
C THR A 49 -4.95 2.67 -1.47
N VAL A 50 -5.65 1.88 -2.30
CA VAL A 50 -5.81 2.19 -3.72
C VAL A 50 -7.16 2.83 -3.94
N VAL A 51 -7.17 4.08 -4.40
CA VAL A 51 -8.39 4.79 -4.82
C VAL A 51 -8.55 4.59 -6.32
N CYS A 52 -9.55 3.81 -6.72
CA CYS A 52 -9.78 3.49 -8.12
C CYS A 52 -10.89 4.38 -8.71
N ALA A 53 -10.56 5.15 -9.74
CA ALA A 53 -11.46 6.09 -10.40
C ALA A 53 -11.70 5.67 -11.87
N ASP A 54 -12.89 5.94 -12.40
CA ASP A 54 -13.29 5.54 -13.75
C ASP A 54 -12.95 6.62 -14.78
N ALA A 55 -11.95 6.37 -15.63
CA ALA A 55 -11.49 7.32 -16.65
C ALA A 55 -12.58 7.73 -17.66
N SER A 56 -13.58 6.86 -17.86
CA SER A 56 -14.69 7.09 -18.80
C SER A 56 -15.82 7.93 -18.20
N SER A 57 -15.79 8.19 -16.90
CA SER A 57 -16.77 9.02 -16.21
C SER A 57 -16.66 10.48 -16.64
N GLU A 58 -17.76 11.07 -17.11
CA GLU A 58 -17.85 12.50 -17.38
C GLU A 58 -17.70 13.34 -16.10
N GLU A 59 -17.98 12.74 -14.94
CA GLU A 59 -17.97 13.37 -13.63
C GLU A 59 -16.73 12.99 -12.80
N LEU A 60 -15.70 12.42 -13.44
CA LEU A 60 -14.49 11.90 -12.81
C LEU A 60 -13.86 12.85 -11.78
N GLU A 61 -13.75 14.13 -12.12
CA GLU A 61 -13.11 15.12 -11.25
C GLU A 61 -13.91 15.33 -9.95
N GLU A 62 -15.25 15.41 -10.05
CA GLU A 62 -16.12 15.53 -8.88
C GLU A 62 -16.04 14.27 -8.00
N GLU A 63 -15.91 13.10 -8.62
CA GLU A 63 -15.77 11.82 -7.93
C GLU A 63 -14.45 11.73 -7.16
N ILE A 64 -13.34 12.09 -7.81
CA ILE A 64 -12.02 12.14 -7.18
C ILE A 64 -12.03 13.12 -6.02
N GLN A 65 -12.60 14.32 -6.20
CA GLN A 65 -12.69 15.34 -5.15
C GLN A 65 -13.51 14.86 -3.97
N THR A 66 -14.66 14.23 -4.23
CA THR A 66 -15.54 13.69 -3.17
C THR A 66 -14.82 12.64 -2.35
N VAL A 67 -14.17 11.66 -3.00
CA VAL A 67 -13.45 10.58 -2.32
C VAL A 67 -12.26 11.13 -1.54
N THR A 68 -11.50 12.03 -2.15
CA THR A 68 -10.32 12.65 -1.50
C THR A 68 -10.73 13.45 -0.27
N HIS A 69 -11.85 14.19 -0.34
CA HIS A 69 -12.39 14.93 0.79
C HIS A 69 -12.82 13.99 1.93
N THR A 70 -13.59 12.93 1.63
CA THR A 70 -13.99 11.95 2.65
C THR A 70 -12.79 11.25 3.29
N LEU A 71 -11.76 10.92 2.51
CA LEU A 71 -10.52 10.37 3.05
C LEU A 71 -9.77 11.38 3.93
N SER A 72 -9.73 12.67 3.54
CA SER A 72 -9.11 13.72 4.37
C SER A 72 -9.83 13.93 5.70
N GLU A 73 -11.16 13.88 5.73
CA GLU A 73 -11.94 13.98 6.96
C GLU A 73 -11.69 12.78 7.89
N ALA A 74 -11.48 11.59 7.31
CA ALA A 74 -11.01 10.46 8.10
C ALA A 74 -9.64 10.79 8.72
N VAL A 75 -8.68 11.30 7.94
CA VAL A 75 -7.31 11.66 8.40
C VAL A 75 -7.28 12.60 9.59
N GLU A 76 -8.05 13.68 9.54
CA GLU A 76 -8.05 14.71 10.58
C GLU A 76 -8.54 14.18 11.95
N ASN A 77 -9.25 13.06 11.98
CA ASN A 77 -9.64 12.36 13.22
C ASN A 77 -8.53 11.47 13.82
N GLY A 78 -7.27 11.67 13.42
CA GLY A 78 -6.10 10.90 13.87
C GLY A 78 -5.85 9.63 13.06
N VAL A 79 -6.42 9.52 11.86
CA VAL A 79 -6.50 8.31 11.03
C VAL A 79 -5.82 8.56 9.68
N GLY A 80 -4.50 8.72 9.67
CA GLY A 80 -3.78 8.76 8.39
C GLY A 80 -3.93 7.41 7.68
N PRO A 81 -4.52 7.34 6.46
CA PRO A 81 -4.49 6.12 5.68
C PRO A 81 -3.03 5.74 5.48
N GLY A 82 -2.82 4.49 5.09
CA GLY A 82 -1.60 4.13 4.41
C GLY A 82 -1.25 5.12 3.28
N SER A 83 -0.13 4.88 2.60
CA SER A 83 0.12 5.64 1.37
C SER A 83 -1.06 5.42 0.40
N ILE A 84 -1.64 6.50 -0.12
CA ILE A 84 -2.73 6.43 -1.09
C ILE A 84 -2.13 6.35 -2.49
N ILE A 85 -2.55 5.34 -3.27
CA ILE A 85 -2.29 5.24 -4.70
C ILE A 85 -3.57 5.63 -5.42
N MET A 86 -3.52 6.69 -6.23
CA MET A 86 -4.61 7.01 -7.15
C MET A 86 -4.47 6.13 -8.39
N CYS A 87 -5.52 5.39 -8.71
CA CYS A 87 -5.60 4.48 -9.84
C CYS A 87 -6.71 4.94 -10.79
N ILE A 88 -6.37 5.48 -11.95
CA ILE A 88 -7.33 5.83 -12.99
C ILE A 88 -7.49 4.61 -13.90
N ASN A 89 -8.60 3.91 -13.74
CA ASN A 89 -8.95 2.68 -14.41
C ASN A 89 -9.86 2.93 -15.63
N LYS A 90 -10.08 1.90 -16.45
CA LYS A 90 -10.87 1.92 -17.69
C LYS A 90 -10.28 2.80 -18.80
N MET A 91 -8.95 2.85 -18.87
CA MET A 91 -8.24 3.59 -19.92
C MET A 91 -8.50 3.04 -21.34
N ASP A 92 -9.04 1.82 -21.46
CA ASP A 92 -9.50 1.22 -22.71
C ASP A 92 -10.74 1.92 -23.31
N LEU A 93 -11.49 2.67 -22.50
CA LEU A 93 -12.72 3.35 -22.92
C LEU A 93 -12.53 4.81 -23.31
N VAL A 94 -11.32 5.36 -23.18
CA VAL A 94 -11.06 6.80 -23.43
C VAL A 94 -10.24 7.04 -24.68
N SER A 95 -10.45 8.19 -25.33
CA SER A 95 -9.66 8.59 -26.49
C SER A 95 -8.21 8.91 -26.11
N ALA A 96 -7.31 8.95 -27.10
CA ALA A 96 -5.90 9.30 -26.87
C ALA A 96 -5.76 10.73 -26.32
N GLU A 97 -6.61 11.66 -26.75
CA GLU A 97 -6.66 13.04 -26.28
C GLU A 97 -7.07 13.07 -24.81
N ARG A 98 -8.15 12.39 -24.44
CA ARG A 98 -8.60 12.30 -23.05
C ARG A 98 -7.55 11.64 -22.16
N ALA A 99 -6.90 10.58 -22.64
CA ALA A 99 -5.81 9.92 -21.92
C ALA A 99 -4.60 10.85 -21.71
N ALA A 100 -4.29 11.73 -22.66
CA ALA A 100 -3.21 12.72 -22.51
C ALA A 100 -3.58 13.81 -21.50
N GLU A 101 -4.85 14.26 -21.50
CA GLU A 101 -5.37 15.19 -20.50
C GLU A 101 -5.25 14.62 -19.09
N LEU A 102 -5.77 13.40 -18.87
CA LEU A 102 -5.71 12.74 -17.56
C LEU A 102 -4.27 12.62 -17.05
N ARG A 103 -3.29 12.32 -17.94
CA ARG A 103 -1.87 12.18 -17.53
C ARG A 103 -1.26 13.48 -17.08
N ARG A 104 -1.66 14.58 -17.71
CA ARG A 104 -1.21 15.92 -17.35
C ARG A 104 -1.87 16.38 -16.06
N ASP A 105 -3.16 16.10 -15.90
CA ASP A 105 -3.97 16.62 -14.79
C ASP A 105 -3.75 15.77 -13.51
N HIS A 106 -3.43 14.48 -13.64
CA HIS A 106 -3.10 13.56 -12.54
C HIS A 106 -1.74 12.85 -12.76
N PRO A 107 -0.61 13.59 -12.68
CA PRO A 107 0.71 13.05 -13.03
C PRO A 107 1.22 11.96 -12.08
N GLN A 108 0.64 11.84 -10.89
CA GLN A 108 0.97 10.81 -9.89
C GLN A 108 0.01 9.63 -9.92
N ALA A 109 -1.06 9.67 -10.73
CA ALA A 109 -2.01 8.58 -10.82
C ALA A 109 -1.47 7.45 -11.68
N VAL A 110 -1.66 6.21 -11.22
CA VAL A 110 -1.39 5.02 -12.02
C VAL A 110 -2.56 4.83 -12.97
N MET A 111 -2.26 4.77 -14.26
CA MET A 111 -3.27 4.58 -15.30
C MET A 111 -3.30 3.14 -15.76
N ILE A 112 -4.46 2.51 -15.71
CA ILE A 112 -4.62 1.10 -16.09
C ILE A 112 -5.92 0.87 -16.86
N SER A 113 -6.00 -0.28 -17.51
CA SER A 113 -7.27 -0.93 -17.78
C SER A 113 -7.27 -2.26 -17.04
N ALA A 114 -8.09 -2.40 -16.00
CA ALA A 114 -8.11 -3.61 -15.19
C ALA A 114 -8.53 -4.87 -15.98
N ILE A 115 -9.20 -4.69 -17.13
CA ILE A 115 -9.57 -5.79 -18.02
C ILE A 115 -8.45 -6.16 -19.01
N GLU A 116 -7.49 -5.26 -19.25
CA GLU A 116 -6.35 -5.49 -20.14
C GLU A 116 -5.07 -5.80 -19.36
N ASP A 117 -4.62 -4.87 -18.52
CA ASP A 117 -3.38 -4.97 -17.75
C ASP A 117 -3.43 -4.16 -16.44
N THR A 118 -3.06 -4.82 -15.34
CA THR A 118 -2.94 -4.23 -13.99
C THR A 118 -1.48 -4.14 -13.52
N GLY A 119 -0.50 -4.50 -14.36
CA GLY A 119 0.92 -4.59 -14.02
C GLY A 119 1.47 -3.33 -13.37
N ALA A 120 1.21 -2.16 -13.97
CA ALA A 120 1.65 -0.87 -13.43
C ALA A 120 1.11 -0.59 -12.02
N LEU A 121 -0.13 -0.98 -11.73
CA LEU A 121 -0.72 -0.82 -10.39
C LEU A 121 -0.05 -1.77 -9.38
N VAL A 122 0.17 -3.02 -9.78
CA VAL A 122 0.86 -3.99 -8.93
C VAL A 122 2.29 -3.52 -8.61
N GLU A 123 3.02 -2.99 -9.59
CA GLU A 123 4.35 -2.42 -9.39
C GLU A 123 4.32 -1.23 -8.43
N GLU A 124 3.38 -0.29 -8.60
CA GLU A 124 3.26 0.86 -7.70
C GLU A 124 2.92 0.44 -6.26
N ILE A 125 2.07 -0.57 -6.08
CA ILE A 125 1.78 -1.14 -4.75
C ILE A 125 3.08 -1.68 -4.12
N TYR A 126 3.87 -2.44 -4.86
CA TYR A 126 5.13 -2.97 -4.36
C TYR A 126 6.14 -1.88 -4.02
N HIS A 127 6.28 -0.87 -4.88
CA HIS A 127 7.13 0.29 -4.63
C HIS A 127 6.69 1.06 -3.38
N THR A 128 5.38 1.25 -3.22
CA THR A 128 4.81 1.95 -2.08
C THR A 128 5.06 1.18 -0.78
N ILE A 129 4.85 -0.15 -0.76
CA ILE A 129 5.16 -1.00 0.40
C ILE A 129 6.66 -0.96 0.72
N ALA A 130 7.52 -1.06 -0.30
CA ALA A 130 8.97 -1.11 -0.13
C ALA A 130 9.58 0.22 0.34
N SER A 131 9.00 1.36 -0.08
CA SER A 131 9.48 2.70 0.30
C SER A 131 9.25 3.02 1.78
N ARG A 132 8.28 2.37 2.42
CA ARG A 132 7.96 2.56 3.85
C ARG A 132 8.84 1.69 4.74
N ARG A 133 10.13 1.99 4.81
CA ARG A 133 11.07 1.28 5.68
C ARG A 133 11.12 1.90 7.08
N GLU A 134 11.01 1.07 8.10
CA GLU A 134 11.34 1.43 9.48
C GLU A 134 12.73 0.88 9.80
N ARG A 135 13.61 1.74 10.31
CA ARG A 135 14.90 1.32 10.85
C ARG A 135 14.73 0.85 12.29
N MET A 136 15.27 -0.31 12.63
CA MET A 136 15.29 -0.83 13.98
C MET A 136 16.55 -1.65 14.24
N ARG A 137 16.94 -1.72 15.50
CA ARG A 137 17.97 -2.64 15.96
C ARG A 137 17.29 -3.86 16.55
N VAL A 138 17.76 -5.04 16.19
CA VAL A 138 17.23 -6.31 16.66
C VAL A 138 18.35 -7.17 17.23
N PHE A 139 18.02 -7.96 18.23
CA PHE A 139 18.82 -9.05 18.75
C PHE A 139 18.05 -10.35 18.60
N ILE A 140 18.54 -11.26 17.76
CA ILE A 140 17.91 -12.55 17.48
C ILE A 140 18.74 -13.65 18.16
N PRO A 141 18.22 -14.31 19.21
CA PRO A 141 18.91 -15.42 19.86
C PRO A 141 19.21 -16.55 18.88
N HIS A 142 20.29 -17.32 19.13
CA HIS A 142 20.64 -18.47 18.28
C HIS A 142 19.51 -19.51 18.14
N ALA A 143 18.68 -19.65 19.17
CA ALA A 143 17.50 -20.51 19.15
C ALA A 143 16.47 -20.12 18.06
N ASP A 144 16.45 -18.84 17.67
CA ASP A 144 15.48 -18.24 16.76
C ASP A 144 16.11 -17.86 15.40
N TYR A 145 17.21 -18.49 15.00
CA TYR A 145 17.95 -18.12 13.78
C TYR A 145 17.12 -18.17 12.48
N ALA A 146 16.02 -18.92 12.46
CA ALA A 146 15.06 -18.86 11.37
C ALA A 146 14.48 -17.45 11.16
N ALA A 147 14.39 -16.62 12.20
CA ALA A 147 14.00 -15.21 12.12
C ALA A 147 15.09 -14.36 11.47
N ALA A 148 16.36 -14.57 11.82
CA ALA A 148 17.49 -13.90 11.19
C ALA A 148 17.57 -14.25 9.69
N SER A 149 17.38 -15.51 9.33
CA SER A 149 17.37 -15.94 7.92
C SER A 149 16.31 -15.22 7.08
N ARG A 150 15.15 -14.88 7.67
CA ARG A 150 14.09 -14.14 6.97
C ARG A 150 14.41 -12.67 6.78
N LEU A 151 15.29 -12.08 7.61
CA LEU A 151 15.70 -10.68 7.45
C LEU A 151 16.62 -10.47 6.24
N TYR A 152 17.52 -11.41 5.93
CA TYR A 152 18.50 -11.24 4.84
C TYR A 152 17.87 -11.02 3.45
N GLY A 153 16.62 -11.41 3.22
CA GLY A 153 15.89 -11.16 1.97
C GLY A 153 14.79 -10.09 2.05
N LEU A 154 14.57 -9.52 3.24
CA LEU A 154 13.46 -8.60 3.53
C LEU A 154 13.97 -7.22 3.98
N ALA A 155 15.10 -7.20 4.66
CA ALA A 155 15.66 -6.04 5.29
C ALA A 155 16.96 -5.60 4.61
N GLU A 156 17.17 -4.30 4.62
CA GLU A 156 18.45 -3.68 4.30
C GLU A 156 19.26 -3.71 5.59
N ILE A 157 20.45 -4.29 5.54
CA ILE A 157 21.29 -4.49 6.73
C ILE A 157 22.34 -3.40 6.76
N HIS A 158 22.27 -2.55 7.77
CA HIS A 158 23.20 -1.44 8.01
C HIS A 158 24.43 -1.90 8.80
N ALA A 159 24.20 -2.78 9.78
CA ALA A 159 25.26 -3.39 10.57
C ALA A 159 24.81 -4.74 11.12
N GLN A 160 25.77 -5.62 11.41
CA GLN A 160 25.51 -6.91 12.06
C GLN A 160 26.70 -7.32 12.93
N GLU A 161 26.41 -8.00 14.03
CA GLU A 161 27.42 -8.53 14.96
C GLU A 161 26.97 -9.90 15.49
N ASN A 162 27.82 -10.91 15.31
CA ASN A 162 27.61 -12.22 15.93
C ASN A 162 28.11 -12.17 17.37
N THR A 163 27.26 -12.57 18.30
CA THR A 163 27.57 -12.68 19.73
C THR A 163 27.44 -14.13 20.19
N ASP A 164 27.92 -14.41 21.40
CA ASP A 164 27.84 -15.75 21.99
C ASP A 164 26.40 -16.23 22.19
N SER A 165 25.44 -15.31 22.32
CA SER A 165 24.04 -15.61 22.62
C SER A 165 23.08 -15.38 21.44
N GLY A 166 23.53 -14.75 20.36
CA GLY A 166 22.70 -14.49 19.18
C GLY A 166 23.33 -13.54 18.17
N LEU A 167 22.50 -13.03 17.27
CA LEU A 167 22.87 -12.08 16.22
C LEU A 167 22.24 -10.72 16.51
N TRP A 168 23.08 -9.70 16.67
CA TRP A 168 22.64 -8.31 16.68
C TRP A 168 22.65 -7.76 15.25
N MET A 169 21.62 -7.01 14.87
CA MET A 169 21.53 -6.37 13.57
C MET A 169 20.90 -4.98 13.66
N ASP A 170 21.43 -4.02 12.91
CA ASP A 170 20.78 -2.76 12.58
C ASP A 170 20.22 -2.87 11.17
N VAL A 171 18.89 -2.82 11.06
CA VAL A 171 18.18 -3.15 9.83
C VAL A 171 17.12 -2.09 9.50
N SER A 172 16.91 -1.85 8.22
CA SER A 172 15.71 -1.17 7.73
C SER A 172 14.82 -2.18 7.02
N LEU A 173 13.56 -2.27 7.42
CA LEU A 173 12.60 -3.25 6.94
C LEU A 173 11.28 -2.57 6.63
N PRO A 174 10.47 -3.09 5.69
CA PRO A 174 9.13 -2.57 5.44
C PRO A 174 8.33 -2.49 6.76
N ARG A 175 7.57 -1.41 6.97
CA ARG A 175 6.72 -1.22 8.16
C ARG A 175 5.78 -2.40 8.40
N SER A 176 5.25 -3.00 7.35
CA SER A 176 4.41 -4.20 7.42
C SER A 176 5.12 -5.39 8.09
N ALA A 177 6.45 -5.47 7.98
CA ALA A 177 7.26 -6.49 8.62
C ALA A 177 7.77 -6.08 10.01
N SER A 178 7.84 -4.78 10.34
CA SER A 178 8.49 -4.32 11.57
C SER A 178 7.82 -4.83 12.84
N GLY A 179 6.48 -4.92 12.84
CA GLY A 179 5.71 -5.48 13.95
C GLY A 179 6.12 -6.91 14.33
N LYS A 180 6.46 -7.75 13.34
CA LYS A 180 6.89 -9.14 13.57
C LYS A 180 8.25 -9.25 14.27
N TYR A 181 9.10 -8.22 14.14
CA TYR A 181 10.42 -8.18 14.75
C TYR A 181 10.48 -7.32 16.02
N SER A 182 9.36 -6.71 16.44
CA SER A 182 9.23 -5.99 17.71
C SER A 182 9.72 -6.78 18.93
N PRO A 183 9.47 -8.11 19.07
CA PRO A 183 9.96 -8.87 20.22
C PRO A 183 11.50 -8.95 20.32
N TYR A 184 12.19 -8.76 19.20
CA TYR A 184 13.65 -8.79 19.13
C TYR A 184 14.28 -7.40 19.27
N ARG A 185 13.49 -6.33 19.38
CA ARG A 185 13.98 -4.94 19.34
C ARG A 185 14.86 -4.62 20.56
N VAL A 186 15.97 -3.91 20.32
CA VAL A 186 16.93 -3.45 21.36
C VAL A 186 17.36 -1.99 21.23
#